data_AF-A0A399Z751-F1
#
_entry.id   AF-A0A399Z751-F1
#
_cell.length_a   1.000
_cell.length_b   1.000
_cell.length_c   1.000
_cell.angle_alpha   90.00
_cell.angle_beta   90.00
_cell.angle_gamma   90.00
#
_symmetry.space_group_name_H-M   'P 1'
#
loop_
_entity.id
_entity.type
_entity.pdbx_description
1 polymer ?
#
loop_
_entity_poly.entity_id
_entity_poly.type
_entity_poly.pdbx_seq_one_letter_code
_entity_poly.pdbx_strand_id
1 'polypeptide(L)'
;MHVLGFAAKILQMARKWFDSPIFRTRPLFSVTQVILVLVVAGGIIIAIDFNNRAQAGRLVGNDEEALQSQIEREATRQVELMVTLEYVSSDDYAASYARNERGMILPGERRIVPILQEAPPESTPIAPATPDPASQARPWQGWWRLMTDAPQPIRK
;
A
#
# COMPACT_ATOMS: atom_id res chain seq x y z
N MET A 1 -60.50 54.39 -23.96
CA MET A 1 -59.76 55.33 -23.09
C MET A 1 -59.62 54.73 -21.68
N HIS A 2 -58.69 53.78 -21.46
CA HIS A 2 -58.52 53.19 -20.11
C HIS A 2 -57.10 52.67 -19.82
N VAL A 3 -56.08 53.03 -20.63
CA VAL A 3 -54.70 52.51 -20.48
C VAL A 3 -53.69 53.59 -20.07
N LEU A 4 -53.95 54.87 -20.35
CA LEU A 4 -53.04 55.98 -20.01
C LEU A 4 -53.06 56.38 -18.51
N GLY A 5 -54.11 56.03 -17.76
CA GLY A 5 -54.21 56.37 -16.33
C GLY A 5 -53.41 55.46 -15.39
N PHE A 6 -53.09 54.24 -15.81
CA PHE A 6 -52.45 53.25 -14.93
C PHE A 6 -50.92 53.42 -14.88
N ALA A 7 -50.29 53.73 -16.02
CA ALA A 7 -48.85 53.99 -16.10
C ALA A 7 -48.44 55.25 -15.32
N ALA A 8 -49.23 56.32 -15.39
CA ALA A 8 -49.00 57.55 -14.61
C ALA A 8 -49.10 57.31 -13.10
N LYS A 9 -49.99 56.41 -12.66
CA LYS A 9 -50.19 56.07 -11.25
C LYS A 9 -49.07 55.18 -10.70
N ILE A 10 -48.54 54.24 -11.49
CA ILE A 10 -47.39 53.40 -11.12
C ILE A 10 -46.12 54.26 -10.99
N LEU A 11 -45.91 55.21 -11.90
CA LEU A 11 -44.75 56.11 -11.86
C LEU A 11 -44.80 57.12 -10.69
N GLN A 12 -45.99 57.61 -10.33
CA GLN A 12 -46.17 58.43 -9.13
C GLN A 12 -45.96 57.65 -7.84
N MET A 13 -46.39 56.39 -7.80
CA MET A 13 -46.28 55.55 -6.60
C MET A 13 -44.81 55.15 -6.35
N ALA A 14 -44.04 54.89 -7.42
CA ALA A 14 -42.60 54.64 -7.33
C ALA A 14 -41.80 55.86 -6.85
N ARG A 15 -42.20 57.08 -7.26
CA ARG A 15 -41.54 58.32 -6.81
C ARG A 15 -41.83 58.65 -5.35
N LYS A 16 -43.04 58.34 -4.86
CA LYS A 16 -43.44 58.58 -3.46
C LYS A 16 -42.78 57.65 -2.45
N TRP A 17 -42.35 56.46 -2.88
CA TRP A 17 -41.66 55.48 -2.01
C TRP A 17 -40.21 55.90 -1.70
N PHE A 18 -39.54 56.56 -2.63
CA PHE A 18 -38.19 57.10 -2.41
C PHE A 18 -38.15 58.39 -1.57
N ASP A 19 -39.26 59.13 -1.47
CA ASP A 19 -39.40 60.35 -0.65
C ASP A 19 -39.90 60.07 0.78
N SER A 20 -39.85 58.81 1.25
CA SER A 20 -40.29 58.47 2.60
C SER A 20 -39.19 58.74 3.65
N PRO A 21 -39.51 59.37 4.80
CA PRO A 21 -38.53 59.69 5.85
C PRO A 21 -37.99 58.46 6.60
N ILE A 22 -38.38 57.25 6.18
CA ILE A 22 -38.00 55.98 6.80
C ILE A 22 -36.52 55.65 6.50
N PHE A 23 -35.97 56.19 5.40
CA PHE A 23 -34.54 56.09 5.06
C PHE A 23 -33.67 57.13 5.76
N ARG A 24 -34.24 57.95 6.67
CA ARG A 24 -33.47 58.83 7.57
C ARG A 24 -32.88 58.04 8.76
N THR A 25 -32.67 56.75 8.57
CA THR A 25 -31.83 55.92 9.42
C THR A 25 -30.42 56.50 9.41
N ARG A 26 -29.92 56.85 10.59
CA ARG A 26 -28.49 56.99 10.83
C ARG A 26 -27.77 55.85 10.10
N PRO A 27 -26.73 56.11 9.32
CA PRO A 27 -26.01 55.04 8.65
C PRO A 27 -25.54 54.06 9.73
N LEU A 28 -26.16 52.87 9.79
CA LEU A 28 -25.79 51.80 10.74
C LEU A 28 -24.34 51.34 10.48
N PHE A 29 -23.83 51.62 9.28
CA PHE A 29 -22.46 51.41 8.87
C PHE A 29 -21.84 52.71 8.39
N SER A 30 -20.70 53.10 8.98
CA SER A 30 -19.89 54.20 8.47
C SER A 30 -19.40 53.88 7.05
N VAL A 31 -19.26 54.89 6.19
CA VAL A 31 -18.66 54.74 4.84
C VAL A 31 -17.32 54.02 4.92
N THR A 32 -16.53 54.29 5.97
CA THR A 32 -15.28 53.59 6.25
C THR A 32 -15.46 52.09 6.49
N GLN A 33 -16.52 51.67 7.18
CA GLN A 33 -16.82 50.25 7.41
C GLN A 33 -17.23 49.55 6.10
N VAL A 34 -18.00 50.23 5.25
CA VAL A 34 -18.39 49.68 3.93
C VAL A 34 -17.16 49.48 3.04
N ILE A 35 -16.25 50.47 3.00
CA ILE A 35 -15.00 50.36 2.25
C ILE A 35 -14.14 49.22 2.80
N LEU A 36 -14.02 49.11 4.13
CA LEU A 36 -13.23 48.04 4.77
C LEU A 36 -13.79 46.66 4.42
N VAL A 37 -15.11 46.48 4.48
CA VAL A 37 -15.76 45.22 4.09
C VAL A 37 -15.50 44.89 2.62
N LEU A 38 -15.57 45.88 1.73
CA LEU A 38 -15.26 45.69 0.30
C LEU A 38 -13.80 45.27 0.07
N VAL A 39 -12.86 45.89 0.77
CA VAL A 39 -11.43 45.54 0.68
C VAL A 39 -11.19 44.12 1.19
N VAL A 40 -11.79 43.76 2.33
CA VAL A 40 -11.68 42.41 2.90
C VAL A 40 -12.31 41.37 1.96
N ALA A 41 -13.51 41.64 1.45
CA ALA A 41 -14.19 40.75 0.51
C ALA A 41 -13.38 40.58 -0.79
N GLY A 42 -12.83 41.67 -1.34
CA GLY A 42 -11.94 41.62 -2.50
C GLY A 42 -10.68 40.81 -2.24
N GLY A 43 -10.05 41.00 -1.07
CA GLY A 43 -8.89 40.22 -0.65
C GLY A 43 -9.19 38.73 -0.52
N ILE A 44 -10.35 38.36 0.04
CA ILE A 44 -10.79 36.96 0.13
C ILE A 44 -10.99 36.35 -1.26
N ILE A 45 -11.63 37.06 -2.18
CA ILE A 45 -11.84 36.58 -3.56
C ILE A 45 -10.49 36.31 -4.25
N ILE A 46 -9.55 37.24 -4.15
CA ILE A 46 -8.20 37.10 -4.73
C ILE A 46 -7.46 35.93 -4.10
N ALA A 47 -7.52 35.77 -2.78
CA ALA A 47 -6.88 34.68 -2.07
C ALA A 47 -7.43 33.30 -2.50
N ILE A 48 -8.74 33.20 -2.71
CA ILE A 48 -9.39 31.97 -3.21
C ILE A 48 -8.93 31.67 -4.65
N ASP A 49 -8.95 32.65 -5.55
CA ASP A 49 -8.51 32.46 -6.94
C ASP A 49 -7.05 32.02 -7.01
N PHE A 50 -6.17 32.67 -6.24
CA PHE A 50 -4.76 32.30 -6.16
C PHE A 50 -4.56 30.89 -5.62
N ASN A 51 -5.27 30.51 -4.56
CA ASN A 51 -5.21 29.16 -4.01
C ASN A 51 -5.68 28.11 -5.02
N ASN A 52 -6.79 28.36 -5.72
CA ASN A 52 -7.30 27.45 -6.75
C ASN A 52 -6.32 27.27 -7.91
N ARG A 53 -5.71 28.36 -8.40
CA ARG A 53 -4.68 28.30 -9.46
C ARG A 53 -3.42 27.57 -9.00
N ALA A 54 -2.97 27.82 -7.77
CA ALA A 54 -1.80 27.14 -7.20
C ALA A 54 -2.04 25.64 -7.03
N GLN A 55 -3.25 25.23 -6.63
CA GLN A 55 -3.63 23.82 -6.55
C GLN A 55 -3.69 23.17 -7.93
N ALA A 56 -4.31 23.83 -8.91
CA ALA A 56 -4.38 23.33 -10.29
C ALA A 56 -2.98 23.11 -10.90
N GLY A 57 -2.06 24.05 -10.68
CA GLY A 57 -0.67 23.92 -11.15
C GLY A 57 0.08 22.74 -10.51
N ARG A 58 -0.17 22.46 -9.22
CA ARG A 58 0.43 21.30 -8.52
C ARG A 58 -0.15 19.96 -8.99
N LEU A 59 -1.45 19.90 -9.22
CA LEU A 59 -2.10 18.68 -9.71
C LEU A 59 -1.60 18.33 -11.12
N VAL A 60 -1.56 19.32 -12.01
CA VAL A 60 -1.06 19.13 -13.39
C VAL A 60 0.41 18.69 -13.39
N GLY A 61 1.28 19.32 -12.58
CA GLY A 61 2.69 18.92 -12.50
C GLY A 61 2.91 17.51 -11.95
N ASN A 62 2.18 17.14 -10.89
CA ASN A 62 2.26 15.79 -10.32
C ASN A 62 1.74 14.72 -11.30
N ASP A 63 0.67 15.03 -12.04
CA ASP A 63 0.10 14.12 -13.03
C ASP A 63 1.07 13.90 -14.20
N GLU A 64 1.78 14.94 -14.63
CA GLU A 64 2.81 14.86 -15.68
C GLU A 64 3.99 13.99 -15.24
N GLU A 65 4.53 14.21 -14.04
CA GLU A 65 5.62 13.39 -13.49
C GLU A 65 5.20 11.91 -13.32
N ALA A 66 3.97 11.67 -12.83
CA ALA A 66 3.44 10.32 -12.67
C ALA A 66 3.22 9.63 -14.02
N LEU A 67 2.81 10.36 -15.06
CA LEU A 67 2.64 9.83 -16.40
C LEU A 67 4.00 9.55 -17.06
N GLN A 68 4.97 10.44 -16.90
CA GLN A 68 6.32 10.25 -17.41
C GLN A 68 6.97 9.00 -16.80
N SER A 69 6.83 8.81 -15.49
CA SER A 69 7.31 7.59 -14.80
C SER A 69 6.62 6.32 -15.35
N GLN A 70 5.33 6.38 -15.65
CA GLN A 70 4.62 5.26 -16.27
C GLN A 70 5.19 4.91 -17.66
N ILE A 71 5.42 5.92 -18.49
CA ILE A 71 6.00 5.75 -19.83
C ILE A 71 7.39 5.11 -19.74
N GLU A 72 8.25 5.59 -18.84
CA GLU A 72 9.61 5.05 -18.66
C GLU A 72 9.61 3.58 -18.20
N ARG A 73 8.71 3.22 -17.29
CA ARG A 73 8.53 1.82 -16.85
C ARG A 73 8.08 0.93 -18.00
N GLU A 74 7.08 1.34 -18.77
CA GLU A 74 6.58 0.54 -19.89
C GLU A 74 7.59 0.44 -21.03
N ALA A 75 8.36 1.51 -21.31
CA ALA A 75 9.44 1.47 -22.28
C ALA A 75 10.53 0.47 -21.86
N THR A 76 10.90 0.46 -20.58
CA THR A 76 11.89 -0.48 -20.03
C THR A 76 11.37 -1.92 -20.13
N ARG A 77 10.10 -2.15 -19.75
CA ARG A 77 9.45 -3.46 -19.89
C ARG A 77 9.40 -3.93 -21.34
N GLN A 78 9.13 -3.03 -22.29
CA GLN A 78 9.12 -3.38 -23.70
C GLN A 78 10.49 -3.89 -24.16
N VAL A 79 11.57 -3.20 -23.77
CA VAL A 79 12.94 -3.62 -24.10
C VAL A 79 13.25 -4.98 -23.48
N GLU A 80 12.91 -5.20 -22.21
CA GLU A 80 13.10 -6.49 -21.52
C GLU A 80 12.36 -7.64 -22.22
N LEU A 81 11.10 -7.40 -22.62
CA LEU A 81 10.29 -8.37 -23.34
C LEU A 81 10.85 -8.66 -24.72
N MET A 82 11.37 -7.65 -25.43
CA MET A 82 12.02 -7.85 -26.73
C MET A 82 13.28 -8.71 -26.62
N VAL A 83 14.13 -8.45 -25.62
CA VAL A 83 15.33 -9.27 -25.36
C VAL A 83 14.95 -10.71 -25.01
N THR A 84 13.92 -10.88 -24.17
CA THR A 84 13.43 -12.21 -23.79
C THR A 84 12.88 -12.95 -25.01
N LEU A 85 12.12 -12.27 -25.86
CA LEU A 85 11.57 -12.85 -27.08
C LEU A 85 12.68 -13.29 -28.03
N GLU A 86 13.71 -12.45 -28.21
CA GLU A 86 14.85 -12.77 -29.05
C GLU A 86 15.60 -14.00 -28.52
N TYR A 87 15.87 -14.07 -27.21
CA TYR A 87 16.46 -15.24 -26.58
C TYR A 87 15.62 -16.51 -26.77
N VAL A 88 14.33 -16.46 -26.47
CA VAL A 88 13.43 -17.62 -26.60
C VAL A 88 13.28 -18.07 -28.06
N SER A 89 13.40 -17.14 -29.01
CA SER A 89 13.39 -17.46 -30.45
C SER A 89 14.70 -18.04 -30.98
N SER A 90 15.77 -18.02 -30.18
CA SER A 90 17.10 -18.48 -30.60
C SER A 90 17.23 -20.00 -30.59
N ASP A 91 18.14 -20.52 -31.43
CA ASP A 91 18.47 -21.95 -31.47
C ASP A 91 19.10 -22.43 -30.14
N ASP A 92 19.79 -21.55 -29.42
CA ASP A 92 20.38 -21.86 -28.11
C ASP A 92 19.30 -22.16 -27.06
N TYR A 93 18.21 -21.40 -27.07
CA TYR A 93 17.05 -21.70 -26.24
C TYR A 93 16.41 -23.05 -26.62
N ALA A 94 16.23 -23.32 -27.91
CA ALA A 94 15.69 -24.61 -28.36
C ALA A 94 16.57 -25.79 -27.92
N ALA A 95 17.90 -25.64 -28.03
CA ALA A 95 18.86 -26.67 -27.64
C ALA A 95 18.94 -26.86 -26.12
N SER A 96 18.89 -25.79 -25.34
CA SER A 96 18.87 -25.86 -23.86
C SER A 96 17.56 -26.45 -23.35
N TYR A 97 16.41 -26.07 -23.90
CA TYR A 97 15.11 -26.65 -23.58
C TYR A 97 15.08 -28.16 -23.90
N ALA A 98 15.57 -28.55 -25.08
CA ALA A 98 15.63 -29.96 -25.48
C ALA A 98 16.46 -30.79 -24.50
N ARG A 99 17.62 -30.29 -24.06
CA ARG A 99 18.50 -31.01 -23.12
C ARG A 99 17.97 -31.02 -21.69
N ASN A 100 17.54 -29.86 -21.18
CA ASN A 100 17.21 -29.68 -19.77
C ASN A 100 15.79 -30.15 -19.43
N GLU A 101 14.80 -29.78 -20.26
CA GLU A 101 13.38 -30.06 -19.99
C GLU A 101 12.90 -31.36 -20.64
N ARG A 102 13.46 -31.70 -21.81
CA ARG A 102 13.03 -32.87 -22.58
C ARG A 102 14.00 -34.05 -22.49
N GLY A 103 15.17 -33.87 -21.88
CA GLY A 103 16.19 -34.92 -21.74
C GLY A 103 16.73 -35.45 -23.06
N MET A 104 16.60 -34.68 -24.14
CA MET A 104 17.12 -35.02 -25.46
C MET A 104 18.63 -34.80 -25.52
N ILE A 105 19.31 -35.62 -26.32
CA ILE A 105 20.76 -35.57 -26.54
C ILE A 105 21.05 -35.61 -28.04
N LEU A 106 22.16 -35.01 -28.48
CA LEU A 106 22.55 -35.05 -29.88
C LEU A 106 22.95 -36.48 -30.30
N PRO A 107 22.83 -36.81 -31.60
CA PRO A 107 23.37 -38.07 -32.11
C PRO A 107 24.85 -38.22 -31.75
N GLY A 108 25.19 -39.28 -31.02
CA GLY A 108 26.56 -39.59 -30.58
C GLY A 108 26.91 -39.13 -29.15
N GLU A 109 26.08 -38.31 -28.50
CA GLU A 109 26.23 -37.98 -27.08
C GLU A 109 25.81 -39.18 -26.20
N ARG A 110 26.43 -39.32 -25.02
CA ARG A 110 26.08 -40.36 -24.02
C ARG A 110 25.61 -39.71 -22.73
N ARG A 111 24.37 -40.02 -22.29
CA ARG A 111 23.85 -39.58 -20.99
C ARG A 111 24.44 -40.45 -19.87
N ILE A 112 25.19 -39.84 -18.95
CA ILE A 112 25.71 -40.50 -17.76
C ILE A 112 24.80 -40.14 -16.59
N VAL A 113 24.19 -41.13 -15.95
CA VAL A 113 23.41 -40.96 -14.72
C VAL A 113 24.26 -41.49 -13.57
N PRO A 114 24.75 -40.63 -12.66
CA PRO A 114 25.42 -41.09 -11.45
C PRO A 114 24.44 -41.89 -10.60
N ILE A 115 24.75 -43.16 -10.37
CA ILE A 115 24.10 -43.97 -9.35
C ILE A 115 24.81 -43.66 -8.03
N LEU A 116 24.10 -43.06 -7.07
CA LEU A 116 24.62 -42.97 -5.71
C LEU A 116 24.73 -44.39 -5.17
N GLN A 117 25.96 -44.82 -4.91
CA GLN A 117 26.21 -46.07 -4.23
C GLN A 117 25.89 -45.83 -2.75
N GLU A 118 24.80 -46.42 -2.26
CA GLU A 118 24.47 -46.42 -0.83
C GLU A 118 25.71 -46.94 -0.08
N ALA A 119 26.29 -46.11 0.79
CA ALA A 119 27.35 -46.57 1.66
C ALA A 119 26.79 -47.72 2.52
N PRO A 120 27.56 -48.80 2.79
CA PRO A 120 27.17 -49.78 3.78
C PRO A 120 26.78 -49.04 5.07
N PRO A 121 25.65 -49.37 5.73
CA PRO A 121 25.25 -48.68 6.94
C PRO A 121 26.41 -48.75 7.93
N GLU A 122 26.95 -47.59 8.32
CA GLU A 122 27.96 -47.55 9.36
C GLU A 122 27.35 -48.17 10.63
N SER A 123 28.09 -49.09 11.26
CA SER A 123 27.69 -49.72 12.50
C SER A 123 27.33 -48.63 13.52
N THR A 124 26.05 -48.53 13.86
CA THR A 124 25.58 -47.59 14.88
C THR A 124 26.34 -47.89 16.18
N PRO A 125 27.06 -46.91 16.78
CA PRO A 125 27.72 -47.13 18.05
C PRO A 125 26.71 -47.60 19.08
N ILE A 126 26.95 -48.77 19.68
CA ILE A 126 26.11 -49.28 20.76
C ILE A 126 26.26 -48.31 21.93
N ALA A 127 25.18 -47.62 22.29
CA ALA A 127 25.18 -46.74 23.46
C ALA A 127 25.56 -47.57 24.71
N PRO A 128 26.43 -47.07 25.60
CA PRO A 128 26.73 -47.75 26.85
C PRO A 128 25.42 -47.92 27.64
N ALA A 129 25.21 -49.12 28.21
CA ALA A 129 24.04 -49.40 29.01
C ALA A 129 23.90 -48.33 30.10
N THR A 130 22.73 -47.70 30.19
CA THR A 130 22.42 -46.79 31.29
C THR A 130 22.56 -47.56 32.60
N PRO A 131 23.38 -47.10 33.55
CA PRO A 131 23.54 -47.79 34.83
C PRO A 131 22.19 -47.93 35.53
N ASP A 132 21.84 -49.16 35.92
CA ASP A 132 20.58 -49.43 36.61
C ASP A 132 20.60 -48.74 37.99
N PRO A 133 19.70 -47.77 38.27
CA PRO A 133 19.65 -47.11 39.57
C PRO A 133 19.36 -48.09 40.72
N ALA A 134 18.83 -49.29 40.46
CA ALA A 134 18.66 -50.33 41.47
C ALA A 134 19.99 -50.93 41.95
N SER A 135 21.05 -50.89 41.13
CA SER A 135 22.39 -51.37 41.52
C SER A 135 23.00 -50.57 42.67
N GLN A 136 22.57 -49.30 42.85
CA GLN A 136 23.04 -48.41 43.90
C GLN A 136 22.02 -48.25 45.05
N ALA A 137 20.85 -48.89 44.95
CA ALA A 137 19.81 -48.79 45.96
C ALA A 137 20.07 -49.77 47.13
N ARG A 138 19.84 -49.30 48.36
CA ARG A 138 19.82 -50.21 49.52
C ARG A 138 18.57 -51.09 49.46
N PRO A 139 18.60 -52.36 49.92
CA PRO A 139 17.46 -53.27 49.80
C PRO A 139 16.12 -52.71 50.30
N TRP A 140 16.12 -51.98 51.42
CA TRP A 140 14.91 -51.37 51.98
C TRP A 140 14.29 -50.28 51.08
N GLN A 141 15.09 -49.60 50.26
CA GLN A 141 14.63 -48.55 49.34
C GLN A 141 13.84 -49.14 48.16
N GLY A 142 14.18 -50.36 47.74
CA GLY A 142 13.41 -51.13 46.75
C GLY A 142 12.06 -51.56 47.31
N TRP A 143 12.04 -52.13 48.52
CA TRP A 143 10.79 -52.50 49.20
C TRP A 143 9.87 -51.31 49.43
N TRP A 144 10.42 -50.15 49.81
CA TRP A 144 9.63 -48.92 50.00
C TRP A 144 8.91 -48.49 48.72
N ARG A 145 9.58 -48.52 47.56
CA ARG A 145 8.97 -48.17 46.26
C ARG A 145 7.90 -49.16 45.81
N LEU A 146 8.04 -50.44 46.17
CA LEU A 146 7.03 -51.46 45.82
C LEU A 146 5.76 -51.33 46.67
N MET A 147 5.90 -50.93 47.93
CA MET A 147 4.76 -50.85 48.86
C MET A 147 4.12 -49.46 48.92
N THR A 148 4.79 -48.42 48.41
CA THR A 148 4.32 -47.02 48.52
C THR A 148 4.61 -46.20 47.27
N ASP A 149 3.66 -45.35 46.87
CA ASP A 149 3.83 -44.33 45.82
C ASP A 149 4.41 -43.00 46.36
N ALA A 150 4.84 -42.98 47.63
CA ALA A 150 5.35 -41.78 48.30
C ALA A 150 6.88 -41.64 48.10
N PRO A 151 7.40 -40.40 47.99
CA PRO A 151 8.85 -40.17 47.93
C PRO A 151 9.54 -40.70 49.20
N GLN A 152 10.77 -41.21 49.04
CA GLN A 152 11.50 -41.81 50.16
C GLN A 152 11.75 -40.79 51.27
N PRO A 153 11.59 -41.18 52.56
CA PRO A 153 11.84 -40.28 53.67
C PRO A 153 13.34 -39.94 53.74
N ILE A 154 13.66 -38.65 53.69
CA ILE A 154 15.02 -38.13 53.82
C ILE A 154 15.28 -37.96 55.32
N ARG A 155 16.24 -38.69 55.90
CA ARG A 155 16.70 -38.38 57.26
C ARG A 155 17.46 -37.04 57.21
N LYS A 156 17.02 -36.06 57.99
CA LYS A 156 17.86 -34.92 58.38
C LYS A 156 18.85 -35.36 59.44
#